data_AF-A0A9W6T7D3-F1
#
_entry.id   AF-A0A9W6T7D3-F1
#
_cell.length_a   1.000
_cell.length_b   1.000
_cell.length_c   1.000
_cell.angle_alpha   90.00
_cell.angle_beta   90.00
_cell.angle_gamma   90.00
#
_symmetry.space_group_name_H-M   'P 1'
#
loop_
_entity.id
_entity.type
_entity.pdbx_description
1 polymer ?
#
loop_
_entity_poly.entity_id
_entity_poly.type
_entity_poly.pdbx_seq_one_letter_code
_entity_poly.pdbx_strand_id
1 'polypeptide(L)'
;MMEQKNLEQLEQLERLEQLEMMEQKNLEQLEQLERLELLGQLGMMEQKNLEQLEQLERLEQLEMMEQKNLEQLEQLERMEQLGQLEMMEQKNLEQLEQLERLEQLEMMEQKNLEQLEQLERLEQLEQLEMMEQKNLEQLEQLERLEQLEMMEQKNLEQLEQLERLEL
;
A
#
# COMPACT_ATOMS: atom_id res chain seq x y z
N MET A 1 9.77 6.48 -19.00
CA MET A 1 10.19 7.91 -19.07
C MET A 1 9.02 8.74 -19.59
N MET A 2 8.02 8.99 -18.73
CA MET A 2 7.08 10.07 -18.99
C MET A 2 7.77 11.37 -18.59
N GLU A 3 8.51 11.97 -19.54
CA GLU A 3 8.96 13.36 -19.39
C GLU A 3 7.76 14.23 -19.02
N GLN A 4 7.84 14.85 -17.85
CA GLN A 4 7.19 16.11 -17.46
C GLN A 4 5.96 16.48 -18.32
N LYS A 5 4.89 15.69 -18.23
CA LYS A 5 3.58 16.26 -18.56
C LYS A 5 3.31 17.29 -17.48
N ASN A 6 3.54 18.54 -17.85
CA ASN A 6 3.17 19.74 -17.10
C ASN A 6 1.82 19.46 -16.40
N LEU A 7 1.76 19.49 -15.06
CA LEU A 7 0.57 19.05 -14.30
C LEU A 7 -0.71 19.78 -14.76
N GLU A 8 -0.57 21.01 -15.28
CA GLU A 8 -1.63 21.77 -15.96
C GLU A 8 -2.32 21.05 -17.14
N GLN A 9 -1.68 20.04 -17.74
CA GLN A 9 -2.24 19.20 -18.80
C GLN A 9 -2.98 17.96 -18.27
N LEU A 10 -2.83 17.61 -16.98
CA LEU A 10 -3.61 16.54 -16.35
C LEU A 10 -5.10 16.87 -16.31
N GLU A 11 -5.47 18.16 -16.26
CA GLU A 11 -6.88 18.60 -16.34
C GLU A 11 -7.61 18.08 -17.59
N GLN A 12 -6.90 17.70 -18.65
CA GLN A 12 -7.47 17.17 -19.89
C GLN A 12 -7.45 15.64 -19.95
N LEU A 13 -6.93 14.98 -18.93
CA LEU A 13 -6.69 13.54 -18.86
C LEU A 13 -7.60 12.87 -17.83
N GLU A 14 -8.90 13.16 -17.86
CA GLU A 14 -9.94 12.49 -17.04
C GLU A 14 -9.92 10.95 -17.15
N ARG A 15 -9.21 10.39 -18.13
CA ARG A 15 -9.03 8.95 -18.38
C ARG A 15 -7.64 8.42 -18.03
N LEU A 16 -6.89 9.15 -17.22
CA LEU A 16 -5.59 8.67 -16.76
C LEU A 16 -5.80 7.60 -15.68
N GLU A 17 -5.39 6.37 -15.99
CA GLU A 17 -5.49 5.24 -15.06
C GLU A 17 -4.21 5.06 -14.23
N GLN A 18 -3.07 5.57 -14.69
CA GLN A 18 -1.76 5.44 -14.04
C GLN A 18 -0.96 6.75 -14.12
N LEU A 19 -0.36 7.17 -13.01
CA LEU A 19 0.47 8.37 -12.92
C LEU A 19 1.72 8.11 -12.07
N GLU A 20 2.90 8.36 -12.63
CA GLU A 20 4.20 8.30 -11.94
C GLU A 20 4.81 9.70 -11.83
N MET A 21 5.18 10.13 -10.62
CA MET A 21 5.77 11.47 -10.38
C MET A 21 7.28 11.45 -10.10
N MET A 22 8.11 11.82 -11.08
CA MET A 22 9.57 11.69 -10.98
C MET A 22 10.30 12.79 -10.16
N GLU A 23 9.68 13.90 -9.75
CA GLU A 23 10.38 14.98 -9.02
C GLU A 23 9.55 15.63 -7.90
N GLN A 24 10.21 15.95 -6.78
CA GLN A 24 9.68 16.63 -5.58
C GLN A 24 9.38 18.13 -5.79
N LYS A 25 8.69 18.55 -6.85
CA LYS A 25 8.38 19.98 -7.04
C LYS A 25 6.90 20.27 -7.20
N ASN A 26 6.40 20.97 -6.17
CA ASN A 26 5.12 21.66 -6.04
C ASN A 26 3.86 20.81 -6.25
N LEU A 27 3.57 20.06 -5.19
CA LEU A 27 2.30 19.36 -4.94
C LEU A 27 1.13 20.32 -4.66
N GLU A 28 1.37 21.64 -4.70
CA GLU A 28 0.32 22.67 -4.76
C GLU A 28 -0.61 22.49 -5.98
N GLN A 29 -0.20 21.70 -6.98
CA GLN A 29 -1.01 21.39 -8.17
C GLN A 29 -1.84 20.09 -8.02
N LEU A 30 -1.78 19.38 -6.89
CA LEU A 30 -2.58 18.16 -6.66
C LEU A 30 -4.09 18.42 -6.47
N GLU A 31 -4.53 19.66 -6.26
CA GLU A 31 -5.97 20.00 -6.36
C GLU A 31 -6.56 19.59 -7.73
N GLN A 32 -5.71 19.41 -8.75
CA GLN A 32 -6.13 18.91 -10.06
C GLN A 32 -6.32 17.38 -10.11
N LEU A 33 -5.80 16.62 -9.13
CA LEU A 33 -6.01 15.18 -9.03
C LEU A 33 -7.47 14.83 -8.71
N GLU A 34 -8.23 15.72 -8.07
CA GLU A 34 -9.66 15.52 -7.79
C GLU A 34 -10.46 15.18 -9.06
N ARG A 35 -9.95 15.56 -10.25
CA ARG A 35 -10.59 15.29 -11.54
C ARG A 35 -10.17 13.97 -12.18
N LEU A 36 -9.18 13.28 -11.62
CA LEU A 36 -8.73 11.98 -12.10
C LEU A 36 -9.53 10.86 -11.43
N GLU A 37 -10.86 10.91 -11.59
CA GLU A 37 -11.81 9.93 -11.03
C GLU A 37 -11.52 8.48 -11.45
N LEU A 38 -10.70 8.28 -12.50
CA LEU A 38 -10.30 6.97 -13.04
C LEU A 38 -8.88 6.55 -12.67
N LEU A 39 -8.16 7.33 -11.88
CA LEU A 39 -6.78 7.00 -11.50
C LEU A 39 -6.77 5.79 -10.55
N GLY A 40 -6.26 4.67 -11.05
CA GLY A 40 -6.11 3.43 -10.29
C GLY A 40 -4.73 3.28 -9.67
N GLN A 41 -3.70 3.92 -10.22
CA GLN A 41 -2.32 3.77 -9.74
C GLN A 41 -1.59 5.10 -9.66
N LEU A 42 -0.94 5.36 -8.52
CA LEU A 42 -0.19 6.58 -8.25
C LEU A 42 1.18 6.26 -7.66
N GLY A 43 2.22 6.67 -8.39
CA GLY A 43 3.61 6.40 -8.08
C GLY A 43 4.35 7.57 -7.42
N MET A 44 5.40 7.24 -6.66
CA MET A 44 6.38 8.19 -6.11
C MET A 44 5.81 9.32 -5.22
N MET A 45 4.87 8.99 -4.33
CA MET A 45 4.23 9.95 -3.43
C MET A 45 5.03 10.20 -2.15
N GLU A 46 5.00 11.45 -1.67
CA GLU A 46 5.44 11.79 -0.31
C GLU A 46 4.25 11.84 0.65
N GLN A 47 4.49 11.35 1.86
CA GLN A 47 3.47 11.28 2.92
C GLN A 47 2.76 12.62 3.22
N LYS A 48 3.48 13.73 3.18
CA LYS A 48 2.92 15.07 3.47
C LYS A 48 1.80 15.50 2.51
N ASN A 49 1.57 14.74 1.44
CA ASN A 49 0.56 15.01 0.43
C ASN A 49 -0.57 13.97 0.38
N LEU A 50 -0.74 13.16 1.43
CA LEU A 50 -1.81 12.18 1.50
C LEU A 50 -3.20 12.83 1.61
N GLU A 51 -3.30 14.01 2.20
CA GLU A 51 -4.56 14.77 2.32
C GLU A 51 -5.17 15.09 0.95
N GLN A 52 -4.35 15.22 -0.09
CA GLN A 52 -4.78 15.52 -1.45
C GLN A 52 -5.27 14.27 -2.22
N LEU A 53 -5.12 13.07 -1.64
CA LEU A 53 -5.57 11.82 -2.26
C LEU A 53 -6.97 11.39 -1.86
N GLU A 54 -7.60 12.07 -0.88
CA GLU A 54 -8.93 11.71 -0.35
C GLU A 54 -10.01 11.66 -1.45
N GLN A 55 -9.84 12.42 -2.54
CA GLN A 55 -10.79 12.47 -3.65
C GLN A 55 -10.56 11.37 -4.72
N LEU A 56 -9.48 10.59 -4.63
CA LEU A 56 -9.18 9.52 -5.58
C LEU A 56 -9.85 8.20 -5.17
N GLU A 57 -11.18 8.18 -5.27
CA GLU A 57 -12.02 7.05 -4.81
C GLU A 57 -11.71 5.71 -5.50
N ARG A 58 -11.03 5.73 -6.65
CA ARG A 58 -10.66 4.54 -7.44
C ARG A 58 -9.20 4.13 -7.34
N LEU A 59 -8.41 4.80 -6.50
CA LEU A 59 -7.00 4.44 -6.39
C LEU A 59 -6.87 3.06 -5.74
N GLU A 60 -6.33 2.13 -6.52
CA GLU A 60 -6.11 0.74 -6.13
C GLU A 60 -4.66 0.51 -5.66
N GLN A 61 -3.71 1.29 -6.20
CA GLN A 61 -2.28 1.13 -5.93
C GLN A 61 -1.61 2.48 -5.63
N LEU A 62 -0.82 2.50 -4.56
CA LEU A 62 -0.06 3.67 -4.15
C LEU A 62 1.40 3.30 -3.84
N GLU A 63 2.35 4.00 -4.45
CA GLU A 63 3.77 3.91 -4.13
C GLU A 63 4.23 5.16 -3.37
N MET A 64 4.89 4.96 -2.23
CA MET A 64 5.36 6.00 -1.34
C MET A 64 6.89 5.99 -1.18
N MET A 65 7.55 7.11 -1.48
CA MET A 65 9.02 7.23 -1.48
C MET A 65 9.63 7.64 -0.14
N GLU A 66 8.93 8.44 0.67
CA GLU A 66 9.49 8.88 1.97
C GLU A 66 8.38 9.02 3.01
N GLN A 67 8.52 8.28 4.10
CA GLN A 67 7.67 8.38 5.29
C GLN A 67 8.52 8.83 6.48
N LYS A 68 8.26 10.06 6.95
CA LYS A 68 9.02 10.63 8.08
C LYS A 68 8.28 10.48 9.40
N ASN A 69 6.94 10.40 9.43
CA ASN A 69 6.13 10.24 10.65
C ASN A 69 4.72 9.75 10.30
N LEU A 70 4.35 8.53 10.70
CA LEU A 70 3.08 7.87 10.34
C LEU A 70 1.80 8.41 10.97
N GLU A 71 1.82 9.56 11.64
CA GLU A 71 0.62 10.19 12.19
C GLU A 71 -0.40 10.63 11.09
N GLN A 72 -0.19 10.24 9.83
CA GLN A 72 -0.94 10.69 8.66
C GLN A 72 -1.31 9.54 7.70
N LEU A 73 -1.49 8.31 8.19
CA LEU A 73 -2.08 7.23 7.36
C LEU A 73 -3.61 7.14 7.49
N GLU A 74 -4.23 7.90 8.40
CA GLU A 74 -5.69 7.97 8.57
C GLU A 74 -6.43 8.33 7.25
N GLN A 75 -5.75 9.05 6.35
CA GLN A 75 -6.26 9.40 5.03
C GLN A 75 -6.38 8.18 4.12
N LEU A 76 -5.45 7.23 4.23
CA LEU A 76 -5.46 5.98 3.45
C LEU A 76 -6.55 5.02 3.93
N GLU A 77 -6.91 5.04 5.22
CA GLU A 77 -8.04 4.26 5.77
C GLU A 77 -9.35 4.52 5.02
N ARG A 78 -9.56 5.75 4.53
CA ARG A 78 -10.76 6.14 3.78
C ARG A 78 -10.75 5.67 2.32
N MET A 79 -9.61 5.19 1.82
CA MET A 79 -9.45 4.81 0.42
C MET A 79 -9.98 3.39 0.20
N GLU A 80 -11.29 3.30 -0.05
CA GLU A 80 -12.03 2.04 -0.10
C GLU A 80 -11.55 1.02 -1.13
N GLN A 81 -10.79 1.44 -2.15
CA GLN A 81 -10.27 0.58 -3.21
C GLN A 81 -8.78 0.30 -3.09
N LEU A 82 -8.08 0.91 -2.12
CA LEU A 82 -6.63 0.76 -2.00
C LEU A 82 -6.28 -0.64 -1.50
N GLY A 83 -5.87 -1.50 -2.43
CA GLY A 83 -5.48 -2.89 -2.16
C GLY A 83 -3.96 -3.10 -2.18
N GLN A 84 -3.19 -2.20 -2.81
CA GLN A 84 -1.73 -2.31 -2.89
C GLN A 84 -1.04 -1.05 -2.40
N LEU A 85 -0.07 -1.25 -1.51
CA LEU A 85 0.79 -0.18 -0.97
C LEU A 85 2.25 -0.59 -1.10
N GLU A 86 3.04 0.24 -1.78
CA GLU A 86 4.49 0.12 -1.83
C GLU A 86 5.12 1.26 -1.02
N MET A 87 6.09 0.94 -0.16
CA MET A 87 6.77 1.92 0.68
C MET A 87 8.29 1.73 0.63
N MET A 88 9.02 2.81 0.34
CA MET A 88 10.48 2.74 0.22
C MET A 88 11.20 2.62 1.57
N GLU A 89 10.77 3.34 2.61
CA GLU A 89 11.33 3.22 3.95
C GLU A 89 10.21 3.27 4.98
N GLN A 90 10.14 2.24 5.84
CA GLN A 90 9.19 2.20 6.95
C GLN A 90 9.89 2.08 8.31
N LYS A 91 9.33 2.75 9.32
CA LYS A 91 9.87 2.78 10.70
C LYS A 91 8.86 2.40 11.78
N ASN A 92 7.57 2.46 11.45
CA ASN A 92 6.49 2.03 12.32
C ASN A 92 5.46 1.25 11.48
N LEU A 93 4.97 0.10 11.93
CA LEU A 93 3.91 -0.63 11.20
C LEU A 93 2.57 -0.54 11.90
N GLU A 94 2.51 0.02 13.12
CA GLU A 94 1.29 0.11 13.92
C GLU A 94 0.17 0.87 13.18
N GLN A 95 0.50 1.91 12.42
CA GLN A 95 -0.52 2.68 11.68
C GLN A 95 -1.04 1.97 10.43
N LEU A 96 -0.35 0.92 9.95
CA LEU A 96 -0.87 0.12 8.84
C LEU A 96 -2.07 -0.72 9.28
N GLU A 97 -2.24 -0.99 10.57
CA GLU A 97 -3.36 -1.80 11.06
C GLU A 97 -4.75 -1.22 10.72
N GLN A 98 -4.81 0.08 10.39
CA GLN A 98 -6.03 0.76 9.96
C GLN A 98 -6.39 0.47 8.49
N LEU A 99 -5.44 -0.06 7.71
CA LEU A 99 -5.63 -0.35 6.28
C LEU A 99 -6.24 -1.75 6.09
N GLU A 100 -7.42 -1.98 6.68
CA GLU A 100 -8.09 -3.29 6.74
C GLU A 100 -8.34 -3.97 5.37
N ARG A 101 -8.27 -3.19 4.28
CA ARG A 101 -8.47 -3.65 2.89
C ARG A 101 -7.18 -3.92 2.12
N LEU A 102 -6.03 -3.75 2.76
CA LEU A 102 -4.74 -3.90 2.10
C LEU A 102 -4.48 -5.38 1.81
N GLU A 103 -4.43 -5.73 0.52
CA GLU A 103 -4.18 -7.09 0.04
C GLU A 103 -2.68 -7.34 -0.24
N GLN A 104 -1.95 -6.29 -0.61
CA GLN A 104 -0.54 -6.37 -0.99
C GLN A 104 0.26 -5.25 -0.36
N LEU A 105 1.36 -5.61 0.30
CA LEU A 105 2.29 -4.69 0.91
C LEU A 105 3.72 -4.98 0.44
N GLU A 106 4.36 -3.99 -0.16
CA GLU A 106 5.76 -4.04 -0.53
C GLU A 106 6.55 -3.00 0.28
N MET A 107 7.66 -3.43 0.89
CA MET A 107 8.55 -2.56 1.66
C MET A 107 10.00 -2.70 1.20
N MET A 108 10.59 -1.63 0.67
CA MET A 108 11.99 -1.70 0.22
C MET A 108 12.96 -1.72 1.39
N GLU A 109 12.86 -0.80 2.35
CA GLU A 109 13.67 -0.80 3.57
C GLU A 109 12.80 -0.92 4.83
N GLN A 110 12.92 -2.04 5.54
CA GLN A 110 12.35 -2.20 6.90
C GLN A 110 13.45 -2.28 7.95
N LYS A 111 13.45 -1.32 8.87
CA LYS A 111 14.51 -1.17 9.88
C LYS A 111 14.22 -1.87 11.20
N ASN A 112 12.95 -2.19 11.47
CA ASN A 112 12.52 -2.80 12.73
C ASN A 112 11.58 -3.98 12.50
N LEU A 113 12.12 -5.20 12.45
CA LEU A 113 11.30 -6.39 12.18
C LEU A 113 10.42 -6.79 13.37
N GLU A 114 10.71 -6.33 14.59
CA GLU A 114 9.83 -6.55 15.76
C GLU A 114 8.41 -5.99 15.56
N GLN A 115 8.25 -5.01 14.67
CA GLN A 115 6.95 -4.45 14.35
C GLN A 115 6.16 -5.27 13.33
N LEU A 116 6.74 -6.31 12.73
CA LEU A 116 6.03 -7.15 11.76
C LEU A 116 4.83 -7.87 12.39
N GLU A 117 4.84 -8.10 13.70
CA GLU A 117 3.68 -8.62 14.42
C GLU A 117 2.43 -7.73 14.26
N GLN A 118 2.60 -6.43 13.97
CA GLN A 118 1.47 -5.53 13.72
C GLN A 118 0.78 -5.83 12.38
N LEU A 119 1.46 -6.48 11.44
CA LEU A 119 0.86 -6.90 10.16
C LEU A 119 -0.13 -8.06 10.34
N GLU A 120 -0.09 -8.79 11.46
CA GLU A 120 -1.11 -9.81 11.78
C GLU A 120 -2.53 -9.22 11.89
N ARG A 121 -2.67 -7.89 12.01
CA ARG A 121 -3.96 -7.19 12.05
C ARG A 121 -4.53 -6.89 10.66
N LEU A 122 -3.72 -7.02 9.61
CA LEU A 122 -4.18 -6.83 8.23
C LEU A 122 -4.81 -8.13 7.73
N GLU A 123 -6.08 -8.34 8.10
CA GLU A 123 -6.79 -9.60 7.83
C GLU A 123 -6.93 -9.97 6.34
N GLN A 124 -6.77 -8.99 5.44
CA GLN A 124 -6.85 -9.19 3.99
C GLN A 124 -5.48 -9.27 3.31
N LEU A 125 -4.37 -9.15 4.05
CA LEU A 125 -3.04 -9.14 3.46
C LEU A 125 -2.68 -10.53 2.94
N GLU A 126 -2.62 -10.68 1.62
CA GLU A 126 -2.29 -11.92 0.93
C GLU A 126 -0.83 -11.93 0.45
N GLN A 127 -0.20 -10.77 0.25
CA GLN A 127 1.17 -10.68 -0.25
C GLN A 127 1.99 -9.66 0.52
N LEU A 128 3.16 -10.10 1.01
CA LEU A 128 4.13 -9.26 1.70
C LEU A 128 5.51 -9.44 1.07
N GLU A 129 6.05 -8.38 0.45
CA GLU A 129 7.40 -8.37 -0.11
C GLU A 129 8.32 -7.40 0.67
N MET A 130 9.53 -7.86 1.00
CA MET A 130 10.55 -7.07 1.71
C MET A 130 11.93 -7.25 1.09
N MET A 131 12.50 -6.19 0.52
CA MET A 131 13.76 -6.26 -0.24
C MET A 131 15.04 -6.06 0.58
N GLU A 132 15.13 -5.03 1.43
CA GLU A 132 16.29 -4.77 2.29
C GLU A 132 15.93 -4.86 3.78
N GLN A 133 16.49 -5.87 4.45
CA GLN A 133 16.40 -6.03 5.90
C GLN A 133 17.72 -5.67 6.56
N LYS A 134 17.75 -4.61 7.37
CA LYS A 134 18.99 -4.17 8.04
C LYS A 134 19.32 -4.95 9.33
N ASN A 135 18.54 -5.99 9.69
CA ASN A 135 18.78 -6.85 10.85
C ASN A 135 18.40 -8.32 10.59
N LEU A 136 19.35 -9.11 10.07
CA LEU A 136 19.15 -10.54 9.74
C LEU A 136 18.83 -11.45 10.95
N GLU A 137 19.03 -11.01 12.19
CA GLU A 137 18.68 -11.79 13.40
C GLU A 137 17.16 -11.90 13.64
N GLN A 138 16.34 -11.12 12.94
CA GLN A 138 14.87 -11.10 13.12
C GLN A 138 14.10 -11.83 11.99
N LEU A 139 14.81 -12.53 11.08
CA LEU A 139 14.24 -13.37 10.01
C LEU A 139 13.34 -14.52 10.53
N GLU A 140 13.53 -14.96 11.78
CA GLU A 140 12.69 -15.99 12.41
C GLU A 140 11.21 -15.57 12.55
N GLN A 141 10.93 -14.26 12.63
CA GLN A 141 9.55 -13.75 12.68
C GLN A 141 8.85 -13.81 11.31
N LEU A 142 9.62 -13.66 10.24
CA LEU A 142 9.14 -13.78 8.86
C LEU A 142 8.78 -15.22 8.51
N GLU A 143 9.61 -16.19 8.92
CA GLU A 143 9.28 -17.61 8.78
C GLU A 143 7.97 -17.96 9.50
N ARG A 144 7.60 -17.22 10.55
CA ARG A 144 6.34 -17.41 11.28
C ARG A 144 5.13 -16.83 10.53
N LEU A 145 5.29 -15.70 9.83
CA LEU A 145 4.25 -15.14 8.97
C LEU A 145 3.99 -16.01 7.74
N GLU A 146 5.04 -16.49 7.05
CA GLU A 146 4.89 -17.47 5.96
C GLU A 146 4.20 -18.76 6.43
N GLN A 147 4.44 -19.18 7.68
CA GLN A 147 3.75 -20.32 8.28
C GLN A 147 2.28 -20.05 8.60
N LEU A 148 1.93 -18.81 9.01
CA LEU A 148 0.55 -18.38 9.23
C LEU A 148 -0.24 -18.41 7.91
N GLU A 149 0.30 -17.79 6.86
CA GLU A 149 -0.32 -17.75 5.53
C GLU A 149 -0.53 -19.18 4.97
N MET A 150 0.49 -20.04 5.10
CA MET A 150 0.38 -21.44 4.66
C MET A 150 -0.63 -22.25 5.50
N MET A 151 -0.81 -21.94 6.78
CA MET A 151 -1.83 -22.57 7.62
C MET A 151 -3.23 -22.10 7.26
N GLU A 152 -3.41 -20.82 6.97
CA GLU A 152 -4.70 -20.25 6.57
C GLU A 152 -5.15 -20.78 5.21
N GLN A 153 -4.25 -20.83 4.22
CA GLN A 153 -4.52 -21.46 2.92
C GLN A 153 -4.97 -22.93 3.07
N LYS A 154 -4.28 -23.71 3.91
CA LYS A 154 -4.66 -25.10 4.19
C LYS A 154 -6.02 -25.23 4.87
N ASN A 155 -6.37 -24.29 5.74
CA ASN A 155 -7.66 -24.28 6.42
C ASN A 155 -8.80 -23.94 5.45
N LEU A 156 -8.60 -22.97 4.56
CA LEU A 156 -9.53 -22.62 3.49
C LEU A 156 -9.77 -23.82 2.54
N GLU A 157 -8.72 -24.48 2.07
CA GLU A 157 -8.85 -25.68 1.24
C GLU A 157 -9.63 -26.81 1.92
N GLN A 158 -9.43 -27.00 3.23
CA GLN A 158 -10.17 -28.01 4.01
C GLN A 158 -11.65 -27.65 4.17
N LEU A 159 -11.96 -26.36 4.35
CA LEU A 159 -13.33 -25.88 4.45
C LEU A 159 -14.08 -26.12 3.13
N GLU A 160 -13.47 -25.78 1.99
CA GLU A 160 -14.06 -26.04 0.66
C GLU A 160 -14.29 -27.54 0.40
N GLN A 161 -13.38 -28.40 0.87
CA GLN A 161 -13.54 -29.85 0.73
C GLN A 161 -14.71 -30.39 1.57
N LEU A 162 -14.92 -29.85 2.76
CA LEU A 162 -16.05 -30.22 3.62
C LEU A 162 -17.40 -29.79 3.01
N GLU A 163 -17.49 -28.57 2.50
CA GLU A 163 -18.71 -28.08 1.84
C GLU A 163 -19.08 -28.90 0.60
N ARG A 164 -18.09 -29.41 -0.16
CA ARG A 164 -18.32 -30.31 -1.29
C ARG A 164 -18.81 -31.71 -0.90
N LEU A 165 -18.58 -32.15 0.34
CA LEU A 165 -19.03 -33.44 0.84
C LEU A 165 -20.45 -33.40 1.41
N GLU A 166 -20.98 -32.21 1.70
CA GLU A 166 -22.33 -32.00 2.24
C GLU A 166 -23.41 -31.73 1.15
N LEU A 167 -23.02 -31.70 -0.13
CA LEU A 167 -23.89 -31.61 -1.32
C LEU A 167 -24.07 -32.95 -2.05
#